data_AF-A0A8S3XFJ5-F1
#
_entry.id   AF-A0A8S3XFJ5-F1
#
_cell.length_a   1.000
_cell.length_b   1.000
_cell.length_c   1.000
_cell.angle_alpha   90.00
_cell.angle_beta   90.00
_cell.angle_gamma   90.00
#
_symmetry.space_group_name_H-M   'P 1'
#
loop_
_entity.id
_entity.type
_entity.pdbx_description
1 polymer ?
#
loop_
_entity_poly.entity_id
_entity_poly.type
_entity_poly.pdbx_seq_one_letter_code
_entity_poly.pdbx_strand_id
1 'polypeptide(L)'
;MVSTHCFIHRQALASKTLPQKLRQALDSAIRIVNYIKSSALNSRLFTLLCEDLDSDHKVLLFYTEVRWLSKGKMLARLYELKEEVILFLEFKEKHDLLTMFKDDTFQCMLAYLTDIFGALNELNLKLQGRNGTIISNYDYIQGFIAKLQLWNKKLSSEYVISFSRLFEAIKNNKLDANLKADIKTHLQALEDEFRRYHRDIDSESPIWHMTRNPFVVAVLQLPEEVQEEFLEMKADSSMTDDFHLLTLEKFWIKRLPVNSKLASLALRVPIPFSSTYL
;
A
#
# COMPACT_ATOMS: atom_id res chain seq x y z
N MET A 1 -28.60 -0.77 2.61
CA MET A 1 -27.58 0.19 2.16
C MET A 1 -26.23 -0.38 2.58
N VAL A 2 -25.51 -1.04 1.67
CA VAL A 2 -24.18 -1.59 1.97
C VAL A 2 -23.25 -0.39 2.14
N SER A 3 -22.74 -0.17 3.36
CA SER A 3 -21.74 0.85 3.64
C SER A 3 -20.40 0.40 3.04
N THR A 4 -20.19 0.69 1.76
CA THR A 4 -18.89 0.53 1.11
C THR A 4 -17.94 1.58 1.67
N HIS A 5 -17.30 1.26 2.81
CA HIS A 5 -16.20 2.08 3.32
C HIS A 5 -15.14 2.22 2.23
N CYS A 6 -14.68 3.45 1.98
CA CYS A 6 -13.66 3.77 0.99
C CYS A 6 -12.43 2.85 1.09
N PHE A 7 -11.94 2.32 -0.05
CA PHE A 7 -10.76 1.45 -0.13
C PHE A 7 -9.53 2.07 0.56
N ILE A 8 -9.35 3.39 0.46
CA ILE A 8 -8.26 4.11 1.12
C ILE A 8 -8.38 4.05 2.64
N HIS A 9 -9.61 4.20 3.17
CA HIS A 9 -9.85 4.10 4.60
C HIS A 9 -9.59 2.67 5.11
N ARG A 10 -10.11 1.66 4.40
CA ARG A 10 -9.88 0.23 4.69
C ARG A 10 -8.40 -0.12 4.67
N GLN A 11 -7.67 0.34 3.66
CA GLN A 11 -6.22 0.16 3.56
C GLN A 11 -5.48 0.85 4.72
N ALA A 12 -5.87 2.06 5.11
CA ALA A 12 -5.27 2.77 6.23
C ALA A 12 -5.52 2.05 7.58
N LEU A 13 -6.70 1.46 7.77
CA LEU A 13 -6.99 0.63 8.94
C LEU A 13 -6.18 -0.67 8.95
N ALA A 14 -6.12 -1.37 7.80
CA ALA A 14 -5.35 -2.61 7.66
C ALA A 14 -3.86 -2.43 7.97
N SER A 15 -3.32 -1.23 7.75
CA SER A 15 -1.91 -0.89 7.94
C SER A 15 -1.51 -0.63 9.41
N LYS A 16 -2.44 -0.75 10.37
CA LYS A 16 -2.21 -0.47 11.80
C LYS A 16 -1.85 -1.72 12.61
N THR A 17 -0.99 -2.59 12.07
CA THR A 17 -0.72 -3.94 12.61
C THR A 17 0.72 -4.16 13.10
N LEU A 18 1.43 -3.09 13.46
CA LEU A 18 2.83 -3.20 13.90
C LEU A 18 2.97 -4.00 15.21
N PRO A 19 3.83 -5.06 15.23
CA PRO A 19 4.28 -5.69 16.46
C PRO A 19 4.93 -4.68 17.42
N GLN A 20 4.91 -4.98 18.72
CA GLN A 20 5.36 -4.04 19.76
C GLN A 20 6.77 -3.49 19.52
N LYS A 21 7.74 -4.34 19.17
CA LYS A 21 9.13 -3.93 18.94
C LYS A 21 9.26 -2.98 17.74
N LEU A 22 8.61 -3.29 16.62
CA LEU A 22 8.58 -2.44 15.43
C LEU A 22 7.81 -1.13 15.68
N ARG A 23 6.77 -1.16 16.50
CA ARG A 23 6.06 0.04 16.94
C ARG A 23 6.95 0.95 17.79
N GLN A 24 7.69 0.39 18.75
CA GLN A 24 8.67 1.14 19.54
C GLN A 24 9.75 1.76 18.66
N ALA A 25 10.24 1.04 17.64
CA ALA A 25 11.19 1.60 16.68
C ALA A 25 10.60 2.78 15.89
N LEU A 26 9.34 2.66 15.44
CA LEU A 26 8.63 3.76 14.79
C LEU A 26 8.46 4.97 15.72
N ASP A 27 8.06 4.75 16.98
CA ASP A 27 7.86 5.83 17.95
C ASP A 27 9.19 6.54 18.28
N SER A 28 10.29 5.79 18.36
CA SER A 28 11.64 6.33 18.51
C SER A 28 12.08 7.16 17.29
N ALA A 29 11.79 6.70 16.06
CA ALA A 29 12.06 7.47 14.84
C ALA A 29 11.28 8.79 14.83
N ILE A 30 9.99 8.76 15.22
CA ILE A 30 9.16 9.96 15.36
C ILE A 30 9.75 10.90 16.43
N ARG A 31 10.21 10.36 17.57
CA ARG A 31 10.83 11.15 18.64
C ARG A 31 12.07 11.90 18.16
N ILE A 32 12.92 11.27 17.35
CA ILE A 32 14.11 11.92 16.77
C ILE A 32 13.71 13.06 15.83
N VAL A 33 12.79 12.79 14.90
CA VAL A 33 12.32 13.82 13.95
C VAL A 33 11.67 14.98 14.69
N ASN A 34 10.82 14.70 15.68
CA ASN A 34 10.18 15.73 16.49
C ASN A 34 11.19 16.54 17.30
N TYR A 35 12.24 15.91 17.83
CA TYR A 35 13.31 16.63 18.52
C TYR A 35 14.03 17.62 17.60
N ILE A 36 14.42 17.18 16.40
CA ILE A 36 15.09 18.03 15.42
C ILE A 36 14.16 19.17 14.97
N LYS A 37 12.86 18.87 14.79
CA LYS A 37 11.86 19.85 14.34
C LYS A 37 11.20 20.66 15.46
N SER A 38 11.54 20.40 16.73
CA SER A 38 10.89 21.01 17.90
C SER A 38 11.09 22.53 18.01
N SER A 39 12.13 23.07 17.38
CA SER A 39 12.38 24.50 17.33
C SER A 39 12.86 24.95 15.96
N ALA A 40 12.59 26.21 15.64
CA ALA A 40 13.07 26.87 14.42
C ALA A 40 14.60 26.86 14.35
N LEU A 41 15.27 27.03 15.49
CA LEU A 41 16.73 26.98 15.57
C LEU A 41 17.27 25.59 15.21
N ASN A 42 16.73 24.53 15.81
CA ASN A 42 17.17 23.16 15.49
C ASN A 42 16.90 22.81 14.03
N SER A 43 15.75 23.21 13.49
CA SER A 43 15.43 23.00 12.09
C SER A 43 16.43 23.71 11.17
N ARG A 44 16.76 24.97 11.46
CA ARG A 44 17.76 25.73 10.67
C ARG A 44 19.16 25.13 10.78
N LEU A 45 19.59 24.75 11.98
CA LEU A 45 20.90 24.14 12.19
C LEU A 45 21.01 22.79 11.45
N PHE A 46 19.95 21.98 11.48
CA PHE A 46 19.91 20.73 10.74
C PHE A 46 19.96 20.97 9.22
N THR A 47 19.24 21.97 8.72
CA THR A 47 19.30 22.34 7.29
C THR A 47 20.69 22.77 6.86
N LEU A 48 21.36 23.61 7.63
CA LEU A 48 22.75 24.00 7.36
C LEU A 48 23.67 22.77 7.33
N LEU A 49 23.51 21.86 8.29
CA LEU A 49 24.28 20.61 8.31
C LEU A 49 24.05 19.76 7.04
N CYS A 50 22.81 19.63 6.57
CA CYS A 50 22.50 18.94 5.32
C CYS A 50 23.06 19.67 4.08
N GLU A 51 23.18 21.00 4.13
CA GLU A 51 23.79 21.79 3.06
C GLU A 51 25.30 21.55 3.03
N ASP A 52 25.96 21.57 4.20
CA ASP A 52 27.40 21.37 4.35
C ASP A 52 27.85 19.95 3.93
N LEU A 53 27.01 18.94 4.16
CA LEU A 53 27.29 17.54 3.73
C LEU A 53 26.82 17.22 2.31
N ASP A 54 26.33 18.21 1.57
CA ASP A 54 25.78 18.06 0.22
C ASP A 54 24.68 16.99 0.09
N SER A 55 23.85 16.81 1.13
CA SER A 55 22.79 15.79 1.15
C SER A 55 21.70 16.06 0.11
N ASP A 56 21.13 15.02 -0.50
CA ASP A 56 19.98 15.14 -1.43
C ASP A 56 18.76 15.84 -0.83
N HIS A 57 18.64 15.81 0.51
CA HIS A 57 17.52 16.36 1.25
C HIS A 57 18.00 17.32 2.33
N LYS A 58 17.48 18.55 2.32
CA LYS A 58 17.92 19.61 3.25
C LYS A 58 17.04 19.77 4.51
N VAL A 59 15.97 18.99 4.61
CA VAL A 59 14.99 19.10 5.71
C VAL A 59 14.37 17.75 6.03
N LEU A 60 14.09 17.46 7.29
CA LEU A 60 13.21 16.35 7.69
C LEU A 60 11.73 16.73 7.52
N LEU A 61 10.90 15.74 7.19
CA LEU A 61 9.45 15.91 7.07
C LEU A 61 8.80 15.75 8.46
N PHE A 62 7.93 16.69 8.83
CA PHE A 62 7.17 16.57 10.07
C PHE A 62 6.12 15.46 9.94
N TYR A 63 5.92 14.71 11.02
CA TYR A 63 4.84 13.73 11.10
C TYR A 63 3.60 14.37 11.73
N THR A 64 2.44 14.17 11.10
CA THR A 64 1.13 14.44 11.72
C THR A 64 0.28 13.19 11.63
N GLU A 65 -0.35 12.78 12.75
CA GLU A 65 -1.16 11.55 12.81
C GLU A 65 -2.30 11.50 11.80
N VAL A 66 -2.79 12.68 11.40
CA VAL A 66 -3.94 12.88 10.50
C VAL A 66 -3.68 12.34 9.10
N ARG A 67 -2.42 12.29 8.64
CA ARG A 67 -2.06 11.80 7.29
C ARG A 67 -1.15 10.60 7.40
N TRP A 68 -1.71 9.40 7.37
CA TRP A 68 -0.92 8.17 7.49
C TRP A 68 0.20 8.05 6.42
N LEU A 69 -0.01 8.60 5.21
CA LEU A 69 1.00 8.69 4.13
C LEU A 69 2.25 9.49 4.54
N SER A 70 2.14 10.37 5.54
CA SER A 70 3.29 11.14 6.03
C SER A 70 4.32 10.26 6.73
N LYS A 71 3.92 9.10 7.29
CA LYS A 71 4.84 8.18 7.98
C LYS A 71 5.89 7.63 7.04
N GLY A 72 5.48 7.10 5.89
CA GLY A 72 6.41 6.51 4.93
C GLY A 72 7.42 7.53 4.39
N LYS A 73 6.95 8.73 4.05
CA LYS A 73 7.83 9.81 3.57
C LYS A 73 8.78 10.31 4.66
N MET A 74 8.31 10.43 5.89
CA MET A 74 9.14 10.82 7.03
C MET A 74 10.23 9.78 7.29
N LEU A 75 9.89 8.49 7.31
CA LEU A 75 10.84 7.40 7.52
C LEU A 75 11.88 7.35 6.41
N ALA A 76 11.47 7.47 5.14
CA ALA A 76 12.39 7.52 4.01
C ALA A 76 13.42 8.63 4.17
N ARG A 77 12.95 9.84 4.47
CA ARG A 77 13.81 11.02 4.65
C ARG A 77 14.73 10.88 5.87
N LEU A 78 14.25 10.27 6.95
CA LEU A 78 15.06 10.00 8.15
C LEU A 78 16.16 8.96 7.85
N TYR A 79 15.84 7.92 7.08
CA TYR A 79 16.79 6.89 6.70
C TYR A 79 17.87 7.40 5.74
N GLU A 80 17.49 8.24 4.78
CA GLU A 80 18.39 8.89 3.82
C GLU A 80 19.33 9.89 4.53
N LEU A 81 18.84 10.60 5.55
CA LEU A 81 19.62 11.58 6.31
C LEU A 81 20.24 11.03 7.60
N LYS A 82 20.55 9.73 7.64
CA LYS A 82 21.04 9.07 8.86
C LYS A 82 22.36 9.65 9.37
N GLU A 83 23.24 10.08 8.47
CA GLU A 83 24.58 10.60 8.81
C GLU A 83 24.47 12.00 9.44
N GLU A 84 23.65 12.85 8.85
CA GLU A 84 23.30 14.18 9.34
C GLU A 84 22.61 14.09 10.70
N VAL A 85 21.69 13.13 10.86
CA VAL A 85 21.00 12.91 12.14
C VAL A 85 21.98 12.49 13.23
N ILE A 86 22.93 11.60 12.93
CA ILE A 86 23.97 11.19 13.87
C ILE A 86 24.80 12.40 14.31
N LEU A 87 25.34 13.16 13.34
CA LEU A 87 26.16 14.34 13.60
C LEU A 87 25.39 15.42 14.38
N PHE A 88 24.12 15.63 14.05
CA PHE A 88 23.27 16.58 14.75
C PHE A 88 23.03 16.16 16.20
N LEU A 89 22.75 14.88 16.47
CA LEU A 89 22.52 14.37 17.82
C LEU A 89 23.80 14.41 18.66
N GLU A 90 24.97 14.18 18.05
CA GLU A 90 26.28 14.39 18.66
C GLU A 90 26.51 15.85 19.05
N PHE A 91 26.31 16.78 18.10
CA PHE A 91 26.45 18.22 18.35
C PHE A 91 25.50 18.73 19.44
N LYS A 92 24.32 18.13 19.58
CA LYS A 92 23.33 18.46 20.61
C LYS A 92 23.49 17.68 21.91
N GLU A 93 24.52 16.85 22.03
CA GLU A 93 24.80 16.01 23.21
C GLU A 93 23.59 15.14 23.63
N LYS A 94 22.79 14.69 22.66
CA LYS A 94 21.63 13.81 22.89
C LYS A 94 22.03 12.35 22.90
N HIS A 95 22.82 11.98 23.91
CA HIS A 95 23.41 10.65 24.05
C HIS A 95 22.38 9.50 24.06
N ASP A 96 21.20 9.69 24.64
CA ASP A 96 20.13 8.69 24.67
C ASP A 96 19.61 8.37 23.26
N LEU A 97 19.27 9.42 22.50
CA LEU A 97 18.81 9.28 21.12
C LEU A 97 19.93 8.80 20.19
N LEU A 98 21.15 9.30 20.39
CA LEU A 98 22.31 8.93 19.59
C LEU A 98 22.66 7.44 19.73
N THR A 99 22.76 6.96 20.97
CA THR A 99 23.09 5.55 21.26
C THR A 99 22.05 4.62 20.63
N MET A 100 20.77 4.96 20.79
CA MET A 100 19.68 4.20 20.19
C MET A 100 19.70 4.25 18.66
N PHE A 101 19.96 5.42 18.06
CA PHE A 101 19.96 5.56 16.61
C PHE A 101 21.14 4.84 15.96
N LYS A 102 22.29 4.74 16.64
CA LYS A 102 23.45 3.97 16.15
C LYS A 102 23.32 2.45 16.34
N ASP A 103 22.35 1.97 17.11
CA ASP A 103 22.15 0.54 17.32
C ASP A 103 21.81 -0.18 16.00
N ASP A 104 22.55 -1.24 15.68
CA ASP A 104 22.38 -1.97 14.41
C ASP A 104 20.99 -2.63 14.30
N THR A 105 20.41 -3.06 15.42
CA THR A 105 19.06 -3.63 15.43
C THR A 105 18.02 -2.56 15.12
N PHE A 106 18.17 -1.37 15.71
CA PHE A 106 17.35 -0.21 15.41
C PHE A 106 17.47 0.20 13.94
N GLN A 107 18.68 0.26 13.38
CA GLN A 107 18.90 0.57 11.97
C GLN A 107 18.22 -0.44 11.04
N CYS A 108 18.28 -1.74 11.35
CA CYS A 108 17.54 -2.75 10.61
C CYS A 108 16.02 -2.58 10.73
N MET A 109 15.50 -2.28 11.93
CA MET A 109 14.08 -2.00 12.12
C MET A 109 13.62 -0.76 11.33
N LEU A 110 14.40 0.32 11.37
CA LEU A 110 14.13 1.56 10.62
C LEU A 110 14.14 1.31 9.11
N ALA A 111 15.10 0.52 8.62
CA ALA A 111 15.19 0.15 7.22
C ALA A 111 13.96 -0.64 6.75
N TYR A 112 13.57 -1.67 7.51
CA TYR A 112 12.36 -2.44 7.25
C TYR A 112 11.11 -1.58 7.25
N LEU A 113 10.93 -0.75 8.28
CA LEU A 113 9.80 0.17 8.39
C LEU A 113 9.73 1.10 7.16
N THR A 114 10.88 1.62 6.73
CA THR A 114 10.95 2.48 5.55
C THR A 114 10.48 1.75 4.29
N ASP A 115 10.93 0.51 4.06
CA ASP A 115 10.53 -0.27 2.89
C ASP A 115 9.03 -0.65 2.92
N ILE A 116 8.52 -1.15 4.04
CA ILE A 116 7.10 -1.58 4.13
C ILE A 116 6.15 -0.38 4.04
N PHE A 117 6.47 0.74 4.70
CA PHE A 117 5.65 1.96 4.57
C PHE A 117 5.77 2.58 3.17
N GLY A 118 6.92 2.44 2.50
CA GLY A 118 7.08 2.80 1.09
C GLY A 118 6.11 2.00 0.20
N ALA A 119 6.09 0.67 0.35
CA ALA A 119 5.20 -0.20 -0.41
C ALA A 119 3.71 0.08 -0.13
N LEU A 120 3.35 0.37 1.12
CA LEU A 120 1.98 0.79 1.48
C LEU A 120 1.61 2.12 0.82
N ASN A 121 2.53 3.09 0.81
CA ASN A 121 2.31 4.39 0.17
C ASN A 121 2.13 4.24 -1.35
N GLU A 122 2.91 3.37 -2.01
CA GLU A 122 2.71 3.05 -3.43
C GLU A 122 1.33 2.45 -3.71
N LEU A 123 0.90 1.48 -2.90
CA LEU A 123 -0.46 0.91 -3.01
C LEU A 123 -1.51 2.02 -2.89
N ASN A 124 -1.36 2.90 -1.92
CA ASN A 124 -2.32 3.97 -1.71
C ASN A 124 -2.38 4.96 -2.88
N LEU A 125 -1.24 5.34 -3.45
CA LEU A 125 -1.21 6.20 -4.65
C LEU A 125 -1.93 5.54 -5.83
N LYS A 126 -1.82 4.20 -5.98
CA LYS A 126 -2.59 3.46 -7.00
C LYS A 126 -4.09 3.51 -6.73
N LEU A 127 -4.51 3.34 -5.48
CA LEU A 127 -5.91 3.42 -5.07
C LEU A 127 -6.51 4.84 -5.22
N GLN A 128 -5.67 5.88 -5.20
CA GLN A 128 -6.06 7.28 -5.44
C GLN A 128 -6.08 7.68 -6.92
N GLY A 129 -5.73 6.77 -7.84
CA GLY A 129 -5.67 7.07 -9.26
C GLY A 129 -7.01 7.58 -9.81
N ARG A 130 -6.98 8.60 -10.68
CA ARG A 130 -8.17 9.30 -11.22
C ARG A 130 -9.19 8.42 -11.94
N ASN A 131 -8.81 7.19 -12.33
CA ASN A 131 -9.66 6.24 -13.07
C ASN A 131 -9.81 4.88 -12.33
N GLY A 132 -9.62 4.85 -11.00
CA GLY A 132 -9.73 3.60 -10.23
C GLY A 132 -11.18 3.12 -10.08
N THR A 133 -11.50 1.96 -10.62
CA THR A 133 -12.77 1.24 -10.38
C THR A 133 -12.65 0.31 -9.17
N ILE A 134 -13.78 -0.20 -8.67
CA ILE A 134 -13.80 -1.25 -7.63
C ILE A 134 -12.99 -2.48 -8.09
N ILE A 135 -13.09 -2.82 -9.38
CA ILE A 135 -12.35 -3.94 -9.99
C ILE A 135 -10.83 -3.69 -9.94
N SER A 136 -10.37 -2.54 -10.42
CA SER A 136 -8.93 -2.23 -10.41
C SER A 136 -8.38 -2.10 -8.99
N ASN A 137 -9.15 -1.51 -8.08
CA ASN A 137 -8.76 -1.36 -6.68
C ASN A 137 -8.67 -2.72 -5.98
N TYR A 138 -9.63 -3.61 -6.23
CA TYR A 138 -9.56 -4.99 -5.76
C TYR A 138 -8.29 -5.68 -6.27
N ASP A 139 -7.98 -5.56 -7.57
CA ASP A 139 -6.77 -6.16 -8.15
C ASP A 139 -5.48 -5.62 -7.52
N TYR A 140 -5.41 -4.32 -7.24
CA TYR A 140 -4.26 -3.73 -6.53
C TYR A 140 -4.11 -4.29 -5.12
N ILE A 141 -5.21 -4.47 -4.38
CA ILE A 141 -5.19 -5.09 -3.05
C ILE A 141 -4.75 -6.56 -3.13
N GLN A 142 -5.32 -7.36 -4.05
CA GLN A 142 -4.94 -8.76 -4.21
C GLN A 142 -3.47 -8.91 -4.61
N GLY A 143 -2.99 -8.06 -5.53
CA GLY A 143 -1.59 -8.02 -5.90
C GLY A 143 -0.68 -7.66 -4.72
N PHE A 144 -1.12 -6.77 -3.83
CA PHE A 144 -0.37 -6.43 -2.62
C PHE A 144 -0.36 -7.59 -1.60
N ILE A 145 -1.49 -8.25 -1.38
CA ILE A 145 -1.58 -9.45 -0.53
C ILE A 145 -0.62 -10.54 -1.04
N ALA A 146 -0.60 -10.80 -2.35
CA ALA A 146 0.32 -11.76 -2.95
C ALA A 146 1.80 -11.38 -2.75
N LYS A 147 2.13 -10.08 -2.77
CA LYS A 147 3.47 -9.59 -2.43
C LYS A 147 3.83 -9.87 -0.96
N LEU A 148 2.93 -9.60 -0.01
CA LEU A 148 3.14 -9.88 1.41
C LEU A 148 3.45 -11.36 1.65
N GLN A 149 2.66 -12.25 1.03
CA GLN A 149 2.88 -13.70 1.07
C GLN A 149 4.25 -14.10 0.51
N LEU A 150 4.62 -13.54 -0.65
CA LEU A 150 5.91 -13.79 -1.27
C LEU A 150 7.07 -13.34 -0.37
N TRP A 151 6.98 -12.14 0.22
CA TRP A 151 8.00 -11.61 1.12
C TRP A 151 8.13 -12.46 2.39
N ASN A 152 7.03 -12.92 2.97
CA ASN A 152 7.04 -13.80 4.13
C ASN A 152 7.71 -15.16 3.81
N LYS A 153 7.40 -15.74 2.64
CA LYS A 153 8.06 -16.96 2.14
C LYS A 153 9.56 -16.74 1.92
N LYS A 154 9.96 -15.65 1.26
CA LYS A 154 11.38 -15.34 0.99
C LYS A 154 12.20 -15.14 2.26
N LEU A 155 11.63 -14.47 3.27
CA LEU A 155 12.26 -14.36 4.59
C LEU A 155 12.50 -15.73 5.23
N SER A 156 11.58 -16.69 5.05
CA SER A 156 11.78 -18.06 5.55
C SER A 156 13.03 -18.72 4.99
N SER A 157 13.40 -18.38 3.76
CA SER A 157 14.58 -18.91 3.05
C SER A 157 15.81 -18.00 3.14
N GLU A 158 15.87 -17.08 4.12
CA GLU A 158 16.96 -16.09 4.33
C GLU A 158 17.13 -15.02 3.23
N TYR A 159 16.16 -14.88 2.31
CA TYR A 159 16.23 -13.88 1.24
C TYR A 159 15.56 -12.57 1.65
N VAL A 160 16.37 -11.55 1.93
CA VAL A 160 15.91 -10.21 2.34
C VAL A 160 15.85 -9.20 1.19
N ILE A 161 16.26 -9.60 -0.04
CA ILE A 161 16.35 -8.75 -1.25
C ILE A 161 15.05 -8.00 -1.58
N SER A 162 13.90 -8.49 -1.10
CA SER A 162 12.61 -7.82 -1.33
C SER A 162 12.45 -6.49 -0.58
N PHE A 163 13.32 -6.24 0.40
CA PHE A 163 13.40 -5.02 1.20
C PHE A 163 14.80 -4.42 0.97
N SER A 164 14.92 -3.48 0.03
CA SER A 164 16.21 -2.96 -0.43
C SER A 164 17.00 -2.30 0.69
N ARG A 165 16.36 -1.45 1.50
CA ARG A 165 17.03 -0.75 2.61
C ARG A 165 17.40 -1.71 3.72
N LEU A 166 16.52 -2.68 4.03
CA LEU A 166 16.84 -3.70 5.03
C LEU A 166 18.01 -4.57 4.57
N PHE A 167 18.04 -4.96 3.29
CA PHE A 167 19.13 -5.72 2.70
C PHE A 167 20.47 -4.97 2.83
N GLU A 168 20.49 -3.67 2.54
CA GLU A 168 21.66 -2.81 2.73
C GLU A 168 22.05 -2.67 4.22
N ALA A 169 21.07 -2.48 5.10
CA ALA A 169 21.30 -2.30 6.54
C ALA A 169 21.95 -3.51 7.22
N ILE A 170 21.70 -4.71 6.72
CA ILE A 170 22.29 -5.95 7.26
C ILE A 170 23.78 -6.07 6.93
N LYS A 171 24.33 -5.30 5.96
CA LYS A 171 25.78 -5.25 5.64
C LYS A 171 26.42 -6.65 5.40
N ASN A 172 25.72 -7.54 4.70
CA ASN A 172 26.12 -8.94 4.46
C ASN A 172 26.10 -9.88 5.69
N ASN A 173 25.61 -9.42 6.84
CA ASN A 173 25.37 -10.30 7.98
C ASN A 173 24.07 -11.11 7.82
N LYS A 174 23.74 -11.93 8.82
CA LYS A 174 22.42 -12.54 8.91
C LYS A 174 21.48 -11.61 9.66
N LEU A 175 20.22 -11.56 9.21
CA LEU A 175 19.17 -10.87 9.94
C LEU A 175 18.97 -11.56 11.30
N ASP A 176 18.91 -10.77 12.38
CA ASP A 176 18.60 -11.27 13.72
C ASP A 176 17.31 -12.12 13.71
N ALA A 177 17.35 -13.28 14.37
CA ALA A 177 16.26 -14.24 14.35
C ALA A 177 14.97 -13.67 14.98
N ASN A 178 15.10 -12.85 16.02
CA ASN A 178 13.94 -12.23 16.67
C ASN A 178 13.33 -11.14 15.78
N LEU A 179 14.15 -10.27 15.19
CA LEU A 179 13.69 -9.27 14.23
C LEU A 179 13.04 -9.92 13.00
N LYS A 180 13.61 -11.01 12.50
CA LYS A 180 13.01 -11.81 11.42
C LYS A 180 11.63 -12.33 11.81
N ALA A 181 11.46 -12.84 13.02
CA ALA A 181 10.17 -13.30 13.53
C ALA A 181 9.15 -12.15 13.65
N ASP A 182 9.59 -10.97 14.13
CA ASP A 182 8.75 -9.77 14.21
C ASP A 182 8.28 -9.32 12.82
N ILE A 183 9.18 -9.30 11.83
CA ILE A 183 8.85 -8.94 10.45
C ILE A 183 7.83 -9.92 9.86
N LYS A 184 8.03 -11.24 10.04
CA LYS A 184 7.10 -12.24 9.53
C LYS A 184 5.72 -12.12 10.18
N THR A 185 5.68 -11.88 11.50
CA THR A 185 4.44 -11.63 12.24
C THR A 185 3.73 -10.39 11.70
N HIS A 186 4.46 -9.31 11.42
CA HIS A 186 3.88 -8.10 10.84
C HIS A 186 3.31 -8.34 9.43
N LEU A 187 4.06 -9.02 8.56
CA LEU A 187 3.59 -9.32 7.20
C LEU A 187 2.32 -10.20 7.20
N GLN A 188 2.25 -11.17 8.11
CA GLN A 188 1.05 -11.99 8.29
C GLN A 188 -0.13 -11.15 8.77
N ALA A 189 0.09 -10.32 9.80
CA ALA A 189 -0.96 -9.46 10.34
C ALA A 189 -1.49 -8.45 9.31
N LEU A 190 -0.60 -7.89 8.46
CA LEU A 190 -1.01 -7.07 7.32
C LEU A 190 -1.88 -7.86 6.35
N GLU A 191 -1.44 -9.05 5.93
CA GLU A 191 -2.23 -9.90 5.03
C GLU A 191 -3.64 -10.16 5.60
N ASP A 192 -3.71 -10.58 6.87
CA ASP A 192 -4.97 -10.94 7.52
C ASP A 192 -5.93 -9.75 7.58
N GLU A 193 -5.44 -8.56 7.96
CA GLU A 193 -6.28 -7.36 8.00
C GLU A 193 -6.65 -6.87 6.59
N PHE A 194 -5.76 -6.95 5.60
CA PHE A 194 -6.12 -6.62 4.21
C PHE A 194 -7.25 -7.53 3.69
N ARG A 195 -7.19 -8.84 3.99
CA ARG A 195 -8.27 -9.79 3.67
C ARG A 195 -9.54 -9.47 4.44
N ARG A 196 -9.44 -9.18 5.73
CA ARG A 196 -10.57 -8.86 6.60
C ARG A 196 -11.33 -7.63 6.11
N TYR A 197 -10.64 -6.54 5.84
CA TYR A 197 -11.28 -5.28 5.40
C TYR A 197 -11.82 -5.33 3.97
N HIS A 198 -11.41 -6.29 3.15
CA HIS A 198 -11.87 -6.40 1.75
C HIS A 198 -12.72 -7.65 1.48
N ARG A 199 -13.22 -8.32 2.52
CA ARG A 199 -14.07 -9.52 2.41
C ARG A 199 -15.42 -9.24 1.75
N ASP A 200 -15.95 -8.03 1.89
CA ASP A 200 -17.29 -7.67 1.40
C ASP A 200 -17.38 -7.52 -0.13
N ILE A 201 -16.27 -7.72 -0.85
CA ILE A 201 -16.26 -7.66 -2.31
C ILE A 201 -16.63 -9.04 -2.83
N ASP A 202 -17.78 -9.10 -3.52
CA ASP A 202 -18.33 -10.31 -4.11
C ASP A 202 -17.57 -10.71 -5.39
N SER A 203 -16.27 -10.95 -5.26
CA SER A 203 -15.35 -11.20 -6.37
C SER A 203 -15.55 -12.57 -7.04
N GLU A 204 -16.28 -13.47 -6.39
CA GLU A 204 -16.60 -14.82 -6.87
C GLU A 204 -17.98 -14.88 -7.55
N SER A 205 -18.73 -13.78 -7.56
CA SER A 205 -20.04 -13.75 -8.19
C SER A 205 -19.94 -13.87 -9.71
N PRO A 206 -20.82 -14.66 -10.34
CA PRO A 206 -20.93 -14.72 -11.80
C PRO A 206 -21.09 -13.34 -12.45
N ILE A 207 -21.74 -12.39 -11.78
CA ILE A 207 -21.92 -11.02 -12.26
C ILE A 207 -20.58 -10.26 -12.27
N TRP A 208 -19.73 -10.46 -11.25
CA TRP A 208 -18.40 -9.88 -11.21
C TRP A 208 -17.53 -10.43 -12.34
N HIS A 209 -17.51 -11.75 -12.52
CA HIS A 209 -16.77 -12.38 -13.61
C HIS A 209 -17.27 -11.94 -14.99
N MET A 210 -18.59 -11.87 -15.16
CA MET A 210 -19.23 -11.44 -16.40
C MET A 210 -18.84 -9.99 -16.72
N THR A 211 -18.91 -9.11 -15.73
CA THR A 211 -18.53 -7.70 -15.90
C THR A 211 -17.09 -7.57 -16.34
N ARG A 212 -16.17 -8.38 -15.79
CA ARG A 212 -14.74 -8.34 -16.12
C ARG A 212 -14.42 -8.95 -17.47
N ASN A 213 -15.05 -10.07 -17.81
CA ASN A 213 -14.90 -10.75 -19.07
C ASN A 213 -16.16 -11.58 -19.35
N PRO A 214 -17.08 -11.10 -20.21
CA PRO A 214 -18.32 -11.82 -20.48
C PRO A 214 -18.09 -13.12 -21.29
N PHE A 215 -16.96 -13.26 -21.97
CA PHE A 215 -16.73 -14.40 -22.86
C PHE A 215 -16.34 -15.68 -22.10
N VAL A 216 -15.83 -15.56 -20.87
CA VAL A 216 -15.42 -16.71 -20.04
C VAL A 216 -16.51 -17.24 -19.11
N VAL A 217 -17.64 -16.54 -18.99
CA VAL A 217 -18.74 -16.94 -18.10
C VAL A 217 -19.74 -17.83 -18.83
N ALA A 218 -20.21 -18.87 -18.13
CA ALA A 218 -21.26 -19.76 -18.59
C ALA A 218 -22.64 -19.12 -18.36
N VAL A 219 -23.51 -19.13 -19.38
CA VAL A 219 -24.84 -18.49 -19.35
C VAL A 219 -25.68 -18.94 -18.16
N LEU A 220 -25.61 -20.22 -17.79
CA LEU A 220 -26.39 -20.82 -16.70
C LEU A 220 -25.99 -20.30 -15.31
N GLN A 221 -24.86 -19.61 -15.18
CA GLN A 221 -24.44 -18.98 -13.92
C GLN A 221 -25.09 -17.60 -13.72
N LEU A 222 -25.74 -17.05 -14.75
CA LEU A 222 -26.34 -15.73 -14.73
C LEU A 222 -27.85 -15.80 -14.41
N PRO A 223 -28.44 -14.70 -13.89
CA PRO A 223 -29.89 -14.60 -13.71
C PRO A 223 -30.65 -14.85 -15.02
N GLU A 224 -31.76 -15.58 -14.95
CA GLU A 224 -32.55 -16.01 -16.11
C GLU A 224 -32.94 -14.83 -17.02
N GLU A 225 -33.22 -13.67 -16.42
CA GLU A 225 -33.71 -12.49 -17.12
C GLU A 225 -32.68 -11.83 -18.06
N VAL A 226 -31.39 -12.19 -17.94
CA VAL A 226 -30.30 -11.68 -18.77
C VAL A 226 -29.68 -12.73 -19.69
N GLN A 227 -30.11 -14.00 -19.61
CA GLN A 227 -29.46 -15.10 -20.32
C GLN A 227 -29.60 -14.98 -21.85
N GLU A 228 -30.78 -14.61 -22.35
CA GLU A 228 -31.01 -14.41 -23.79
C GLU A 228 -30.16 -13.24 -24.33
N GLU A 229 -30.22 -12.07 -23.68
CA GLU A 229 -29.39 -10.90 -24.05
C GLU A 229 -27.88 -11.25 -24.04
N PHE A 230 -27.45 -12.09 -23.09
CA PHE A 230 -26.06 -12.53 -22.97
C PHE A 230 -25.65 -13.47 -24.11
N LEU A 231 -26.52 -14.39 -24.53
CA LEU A 231 -26.25 -15.29 -25.66
C LEU A 231 -26.18 -14.53 -26.98
N GLU A 232 -27.11 -13.59 -27.21
CA GLU A 232 -27.11 -12.73 -28.39
C GLU A 232 -25.81 -11.90 -28.47
N MET A 233 -25.39 -11.30 -27.35
CA MET A 233 -24.14 -10.54 -27.29
C MET A 233 -22.91 -11.44 -27.55
N LYS A 234 -22.88 -12.67 -27.03
CA LYS A 234 -21.75 -13.59 -27.28
C LYS A 234 -21.70 -14.11 -28.71
N ALA A 235 -22.84 -14.23 -29.38
CA ALA A 235 -22.92 -14.68 -30.78
C ALA A 235 -22.47 -13.60 -31.77
N ASP A 236 -22.56 -12.32 -31.40
CA ASP A 236 -22.08 -11.22 -32.21
C ASP A 236 -20.55 -11.12 -32.19
N SER A 237 -19.92 -11.54 -33.29
CA SER A 237 -18.47 -11.52 -33.47
C SER A 237 -17.84 -10.14 -33.24
N SER A 238 -18.55 -9.04 -33.53
CA SER A 238 -18.04 -7.67 -33.35
C SER A 238 -17.88 -7.29 -31.88
N MET A 239 -18.55 -8.02 -30.97
CA MET A 239 -18.48 -7.76 -29.53
C MET A 239 -17.13 -8.12 -28.93
N THR A 240 -16.44 -9.10 -29.50
CA THR A 240 -15.10 -9.46 -29.06
C THR A 240 -14.12 -8.33 -29.42
N ASP A 241 -14.22 -7.78 -30.63
CA ASP A 241 -13.41 -6.66 -31.08
C ASP A 241 -13.65 -5.41 -30.24
N ASP A 242 -14.93 -5.05 -30.02
CA ASP A 242 -15.32 -3.93 -29.17
C ASP A 242 -14.77 -4.06 -27.74
N PHE A 243 -14.82 -5.27 -27.17
CA PHE A 243 -14.31 -5.53 -25.82
C PHE A 243 -12.79 -5.34 -25.71
N HIS A 244 -12.03 -5.65 -26.77
CA HIS A 244 -10.59 -5.42 -26.79
C HIS A 244 -10.20 -3.97 -27.09
N LEU A 245 -11.06 -3.22 -27.79
CA LEU A 245 -10.80 -1.83 -28.18
C LEU A 245 -11.26 -0.79 -27.14
N LEU A 246 -12.27 -1.11 -26.35
CA LEU A 246 -12.89 -0.18 -25.39
C LEU A 246 -12.43 -0.44 -23.96
N THR A 247 -12.52 0.57 -23.10
CA THR A 247 -12.44 0.34 -21.65
C THR A 247 -13.68 -0.39 -21.17
N LEU A 248 -13.59 -1.07 -20.04
CA LEU A 248 -14.68 -1.89 -19.50
C LEU A 248 -15.99 -1.09 -19.35
N GLU A 249 -15.88 0.15 -18.85
CA GLU A 249 -17.03 1.04 -18.67
C GLU A 249 -17.62 1.46 -20.02
N LYS A 250 -16.77 1.82 -20.99
CA LYS A 250 -17.21 2.22 -22.33
C LYS A 250 -17.87 1.07 -23.08
N PHE A 251 -17.34 -0.15 -22.93
CA PHE A 251 -17.94 -1.36 -23.49
C PHE A 251 -19.36 -1.55 -22.97
N TRP A 252 -19.54 -1.59 -21.64
CA TRP A 252 -20.86 -1.79 -21.04
C TRP A 252 -21.83 -0.63 -21.30
N ILE A 253 -21.36 0.63 -21.34
CA ILE A 253 -22.18 1.78 -21.73
C ILE A 253 -22.66 1.65 -23.20
N LYS A 254 -21.78 1.22 -24.12
CA LYS A 254 -22.15 0.99 -25.53
C LYS A 254 -23.20 -0.11 -25.68
N ARG A 255 -23.29 -1.05 -24.73
CA ARG A 255 -24.29 -2.14 -24.71
C ARG A 255 -25.63 -1.75 -24.09
N LEU A 256 -25.68 -0.69 -23.28
CA LEU A 256 -26.89 -0.26 -22.57
C LEU A 256 -28.15 -0.08 -23.45
N PRO A 257 -28.07 0.45 -24.70
CA PRO A 257 -29.26 0.60 -25.54
C PRO A 257 -29.78 -0.72 -26.14
N VAL A 258 -28.92 -1.74 -26.24
CA VAL A 258 -29.20 -3.00 -26.97
C VAL A 258 -29.46 -4.14 -25.99
N ASN A 259 -28.59 -4.31 -25.00
CA ASN A 259 -28.67 -5.32 -23.94
C ASN A 259 -28.93 -4.63 -22.61
N SER A 260 -30.10 -4.01 -22.48
CA SER A 260 -30.39 -3.06 -21.39
C SER A 260 -30.32 -3.68 -20.00
N LYS A 261 -30.80 -4.92 -19.83
CA LYS A 261 -30.78 -5.62 -18.53
C LYS A 261 -29.37 -6.08 -18.19
N LEU A 262 -28.69 -6.69 -19.16
CA LEU A 262 -27.33 -7.20 -19.01
C LEU A 262 -26.32 -6.08 -18.71
N ALA A 263 -26.35 -5.01 -19.50
CA ALA A 263 -25.46 -3.87 -19.32
C ALA A 263 -25.75 -3.11 -18.02
N SER A 264 -27.02 -2.98 -17.62
CA SER A 264 -27.38 -2.39 -16.32
C SER A 264 -26.84 -3.22 -15.16
N LEU A 265 -26.89 -4.56 -15.27
CA LEU A 265 -26.35 -5.45 -14.25
C LEU A 265 -24.81 -5.34 -14.16
N ALA A 266 -24.14 -5.31 -15.31
CA ALA A 266 -22.68 -5.17 -15.38
C ALA A 266 -22.21 -3.81 -14.82
N LEU A 267 -22.88 -2.71 -15.18
CA LEU A 267 -22.53 -1.36 -14.73
C LEU A 267 -22.71 -1.16 -13.22
N ARG A 268 -23.50 -1.99 -12.53
CA ARG A 268 -23.63 -1.93 -11.06
C ARG A 268 -22.36 -2.32 -10.32
N VAL A 269 -21.47 -3.09 -10.94
CA VAL A 269 -20.20 -3.55 -10.33
C VAL A 269 -19.13 -2.44 -10.29
N PRO A 270 -18.85 -1.68 -11.37
CA PRO A 270 -17.85 -0.62 -11.38
C PRO A 270 -18.34 0.71 -10.78
N ILE A 271 -19.64 0.91 -10.51
CA ILE A 271 -20.15 2.17 -9.92
C ILE A 271 -19.49 2.41 -8.54
N PRO A 272 -18.73 3.50 -8.33
CA PRO A 272 -17.84 3.62 -7.18
C PRO A 272 -18.49 4.28 -5.96
N PHE A 273 -18.04 3.84 -4.77
CA PHE A 273 -17.54 4.75 -3.73
C PHE A 273 -16.07 4.40 -3.45
N SER A 274 -15.16 4.78 -4.35
CA SER A 274 -13.72 4.47 -4.21
C SER A 274 -12.95 5.52 -3.38
N SER A 275 -13.41 6.77 -3.30
CA SER A 275 -12.73 7.81 -2.51
C SER A 275 -13.69 8.84 -1.91
N THR A 276 -13.70 8.94 -0.58
CA THR A 276 -13.95 10.21 0.11
C THR A 276 -12.76 10.47 1.01
N TYR A 277 -11.88 11.38 0.58
CA TYR A 277 -11.19 12.22 1.55
C TYR A 277 -12.25 13.20 2.05
N LEU A 278 -12.72 13.00 3.28
CA LEU A 278 -13.17 14.13 4.10
C LEU A 278 -11.92 14.77 4.71
#